data_AF-A0A812KGG5-F1
#
_entry.id   AF-A0A812KGG5-F1
#
_cell.length_a   1.000
_cell.length_b   1.000
_cell.length_c   1.000
_cell.angle_alpha   90.00
_cell.angle_beta   90.00
_cell.angle_gamma   90.00
#
_symmetry.space_group_name_H-M   'P 1'
#
loop_
_entity.id
_entity.type
_entity.pdbx_description
1 polymer ?
#
loop_
_entity_poly.entity_id
_entity_poly.type
_entity_poly.pdbx_seq_one_letter_code
_entity_poly.pdbx_strand_id
1 'polypeptide(L)'
;MASMSAEEDAPESPDAEDWQPVLSFDEAFGDETGDNAKPSVSSRRKQRRAERASIRSAHDRAGTRELRAVFQVLQALPAALPGLGLNGARSALGREGGYSVFAFAEPEADDATASELPAPKKPKGRKHAPEAAEVEAMLEEAAAVLRTDCPYGTLPEVFAPPEGLAILSAMIDRPPKYQEKYLGQEWSILTKVWALAGSPTGDEGKDIAVVDIGAGNGSLALLAALLLGGHAVLVDHTLPPEPLRVEGRLPADYRQRILRVTGDVGDLDAQEALEPLLAKHGLGRVVVIAKHLCGVGTDLALKLLRRWRRDGLTSEAHHAEVLGAVIATCCGHKIGAEDARIYREIHSEDPYLSRITGRESESSANGTAEGARLETFLGICTRCVAWRTTAGANANRITVRQVKAAELFEDALQEPRLNLLRSLFPAATEVAFVSAKQSPQNRCLLAGSRQGLDTALATASDFETQEKVLSTLMRARDALLSACGGALDLRPHGLVSTRFDYDGT
;
A
#
# COMPACT_ATOMS: atom_id res chain seq x y z
N MET A 1 25.66 55.93 -3.77
CA MET A 1 24.25 55.68 -3.42
C MET A 1 24.21 54.36 -2.70
N ALA A 2 23.71 54.39 -1.46
CA ALA A 2 24.01 53.45 -0.40
C ALA A 2 23.36 52.07 -0.60
N SER A 3 24.18 51.05 -0.39
CA SER A 3 23.84 49.64 -0.22
C SER A 3 23.39 49.43 1.23
N MET A 4 22.19 48.87 1.43
CA MET A 4 21.74 48.39 2.74
C MET A 4 21.38 46.91 2.61
N SER A 5 22.28 46.07 3.10
CA SER A 5 22.08 44.67 3.41
C SER A 5 21.31 44.55 4.73
N ALA A 6 20.17 43.87 4.71
CA ALA A 6 19.49 43.43 5.92
C ALA A 6 19.92 41.99 6.20
N GLU A 7 20.73 41.82 7.24
CA GLU A 7 20.91 40.55 7.94
C GLU A 7 19.67 40.33 8.81
N GLU A 8 18.99 39.19 8.63
CA GLU A 8 17.91 38.74 9.51
C GLU A 8 18.48 37.69 10.48
N ASP A 9 18.41 38.03 11.76
CA ASP A 9 18.76 37.23 12.91
C ASP A 9 17.88 35.98 13.02
N ALA A 10 18.52 34.81 13.06
CA ALA A 10 17.88 33.55 13.41
C ALA A 10 17.74 33.46 14.95
N PRO A 11 16.56 33.07 15.50
CA PRO A 11 16.39 32.93 16.93
C PRO A 11 17.17 31.72 17.48
N GLU A 12 17.93 32.01 18.54
CA GLU A 12 18.65 31.03 19.37
C GLU A 12 17.72 29.94 19.90
N SER A 13 18.18 28.69 19.78
CA SER A 13 17.51 27.52 20.35
C SER A 13 17.59 27.56 21.88
N PRO A 14 16.49 27.27 22.61
CA PRO A 14 16.55 27.17 24.06
C PRO A 14 17.39 25.97 24.50
N ASP A 15 18.24 26.24 25.48
CA ASP A 15 19.22 25.36 26.09
C ASP A 15 18.63 24.01 26.52
N ALA A 16 19.37 22.95 26.17
CA ALA A 16 19.14 21.61 26.68
C ALA A 16 19.46 21.58 28.18
N GLU A 17 18.42 21.49 29.02
CA GLU A 17 18.58 21.33 30.45
C GLU A 17 19.37 20.06 30.80
N ASP A 18 20.43 20.30 31.56
CA ASP A 18 21.31 19.35 32.24
C ASP A 18 20.53 18.33 33.07
N TRP A 19 20.64 17.05 32.71
CA TRP A 19 20.35 15.96 33.63
C TRP A 19 21.60 15.65 34.46
N GLN A 20 21.67 16.20 35.67
CA GLN A 20 22.69 15.81 36.64
C GLN A 20 22.41 14.41 37.23
N PRO A 21 23.42 13.52 37.32
CA PRO A 21 23.29 12.29 38.08
C PRO A 21 23.48 12.58 39.57
N VAL A 22 22.48 12.20 40.36
CA VAL A 22 22.56 12.17 41.83
C VAL A 22 23.61 11.13 42.22
N LEU A 23 24.74 11.60 42.75
CA LEU A 23 25.70 10.78 43.47
C LEU A 23 25.42 10.77 44.97
N SER A 24 25.74 9.59 45.52
CA SER A 24 26.20 9.29 46.87
C SER A 24 25.17 8.73 47.86
N PHE A 25 25.46 7.50 48.28
CA PHE A 25 25.73 7.25 49.69
C PHE A 25 26.82 6.18 49.78
N ASP A 26 27.95 6.57 50.37
CA ASP A 26 29.04 5.69 50.78
C ASP A 26 28.55 4.72 51.86
N GLU A 27 29.06 3.50 51.84
CA GLU A 27 29.58 2.92 53.07
C GLU A 27 30.70 1.91 52.75
N ALA A 28 31.88 2.28 53.22
CA ALA A 28 33.08 1.47 53.23
C ALA A 28 33.01 0.46 54.37
N PHE A 29 33.34 -0.80 54.10
CA PHE A 29 34.07 -1.66 55.05
C PHE A 29 34.88 -2.67 54.24
N GLY A 30 36.19 -2.70 54.50
CA GLY A 30 37.09 -3.70 53.95
C GLY A 30 36.93 -5.04 54.64
N ASP A 31 37.31 -6.11 53.95
CA ASP A 31 37.98 -7.22 54.60
C ASP A 31 38.78 -8.03 53.57
N GLU A 32 40.09 -8.14 53.84
CA GLU A 32 41.01 -9.03 53.16
C GLU A 32 40.85 -10.42 53.77
N THR A 33 40.06 -11.29 53.13
CA THR A 33 40.22 -12.74 53.31
C THR A 33 39.93 -13.47 52.01
N GLY A 34 40.94 -14.18 51.52
CA GLY A 34 40.80 -15.09 50.38
C GLY A 34 39.92 -16.26 50.77
N ASP A 35 38.69 -16.26 50.26
CA ASP A 35 37.81 -17.41 50.35
C ASP A 35 37.12 -17.64 49.00
N ASN A 36 37.16 -18.88 48.54
CA ASN A 36 36.52 -19.38 47.31
C ASN A 36 34.99 -19.38 47.47
N ALA A 37 34.39 -18.21 47.68
CA ALA A 37 32.97 -18.04 47.87
C ALA A 37 32.25 -18.29 46.53
N LYS A 38 31.53 -19.41 46.47
CA LYS A 38 30.67 -19.75 45.32
C LYS A 38 29.72 -18.57 45.05
N PRO A 39 29.63 -18.08 43.80
CA PRO A 39 28.85 -16.88 43.50
C PRO A 39 27.41 -17.05 43.96
N SER A 40 26.92 -16.08 44.73
CA SER A 40 25.55 -16.06 45.25
C SER A 40 24.54 -16.23 44.11
N VAL A 41 23.37 -16.80 44.40
CA VAL A 41 22.30 -17.03 43.42
C VAL A 41 21.93 -15.74 42.66
N SER A 42 22.03 -14.58 43.32
CA SER A 42 21.83 -13.26 42.72
C SER A 42 22.89 -12.91 41.67
N SER A 43 24.17 -13.20 41.93
CA SER A 43 25.28 -12.99 41.00
C SER A 43 25.13 -13.83 39.72
N ARG A 44 24.77 -15.12 39.86
CA ARG A 44 24.51 -16.01 38.70
C ARG A 44 23.33 -15.53 37.85
N ARG A 45 22.29 -14.97 38.46
CA ARG A 45 21.14 -14.38 37.72
C ARG A 45 21.56 -13.14 36.94
N LYS A 46 22.35 -12.23 37.53
CA LYS A 46 22.89 -11.04 36.84
C LYS A 46 23.79 -11.45 35.67
N GLN A 47 24.71 -12.39 35.87
CA GLN A 47 25.60 -12.88 34.80
C GLN A 47 24.81 -13.50 33.64
N ARG A 48 23.81 -14.35 33.92
CA ARG A 48 22.92 -14.91 32.89
C ARG A 48 22.10 -13.85 32.15
N ARG A 49 21.69 -12.77 32.82
CA ARG A 49 21.00 -11.63 32.17
C ARG A 49 21.95 -10.87 31.25
N ALA A 50 23.17 -10.59 31.69
CA ALA A 50 24.19 -9.91 30.88
C ALA A 50 24.61 -10.76 29.67
N GLU A 51 24.83 -12.06 29.84
CA GLU A 51 25.13 -12.99 28.75
C GLU A 51 23.98 -13.05 27.74
N ARG A 52 22.73 -13.17 28.20
CA ARG A 52 21.54 -13.11 27.32
C ARG A 52 21.42 -11.77 26.60
N ALA A 53 21.73 -10.65 27.26
CA ALA A 53 21.73 -9.33 26.63
C ALA A 53 22.83 -9.18 25.58
N SER A 54 24.04 -9.71 25.85
CA SER A 54 25.16 -9.73 24.90
C SER A 54 24.85 -10.60 23.68
N ILE A 55 24.30 -11.80 23.89
CA ILE A 55 23.84 -12.70 22.81
C ILE A 55 22.74 -12.03 21.99
N ARG A 56 21.75 -11.39 22.63
CA ARG A 56 20.71 -10.61 21.92
C ARG A 56 21.33 -9.47 21.14
N SER A 57 22.23 -8.70 21.73
CA SER A 57 22.93 -7.60 21.06
C SER A 57 23.78 -8.08 19.89
N ALA A 58 24.43 -9.24 19.98
CA ALA A 58 25.14 -9.85 18.86
C ALA A 58 24.18 -10.33 17.75
N HIS A 59 23.07 -10.99 18.11
CA HIS A 59 22.04 -11.41 17.16
C HIS A 59 21.36 -10.23 16.46
N ASP A 60 21.09 -9.16 17.21
CA ASP A 60 20.52 -7.90 16.73
C ASP A 60 21.51 -7.18 15.80
N ARG A 61 22.80 -7.11 16.17
CA ARG A 61 23.86 -6.53 15.32
C ARG A 61 24.06 -7.32 14.03
N ALA A 62 23.88 -8.63 14.06
CA ALA A 62 24.02 -9.49 12.90
C ALA A 62 22.73 -9.62 12.06
N GLY A 63 21.62 -8.97 12.44
CA GLY A 63 20.34 -9.04 11.70
C GLY A 63 19.77 -10.46 11.57
N THR A 64 20.15 -11.37 12.47
CA THR A 64 19.87 -12.81 12.33
C THR A 64 18.38 -13.15 12.47
N ARG A 65 17.61 -12.32 13.19
CA ARG A 65 16.15 -12.50 13.31
C ARG A 65 15.48 -12.18 11.99
N GLU A 66 15.88 -11.09 11.37
CA GLU A 66 15.37 -10.56 10.11
C GLU A 66 15.73 -11.50 8.95
N LEU A 67 16.99 -11.96 8.89
CA LEU A 67 17.43 -12.99 7.93
C LEU A 67 16.63 -14.28 8.09
N ARG A 68 16.39 -14.73 9.32
CA ARG A 68 15.57 -15.92 9.58
C ARG A 68 14.13 -15.74 9.12
N ALA A 69 13.55 -14.55 9.26
CA ALA A 69 12.19 -14.27 8.80
C ALA A 69 12.06 -14.37 7.28
N VAL A 70 13.00 -13.77 6.53
CA VAL A 70 13.04 -13.90 5.06
C VAL A 70 13.27 -15.36 4.66
N PHE A 71 14.26 -16.01 5.26
CA PHE A 71 14.58 -17.40 4.97
C PHE A 71 13.40 -18.36 5.19
N GLN A 72 12.64 -18.19 6.28
CA GLN A 72 11.45 -19.00 6.56
C GLN A 72 10.36 -18.85 5.51
N VAL A 73 10.18 -17.64 4.97
CA VAL A 73 9.25 -17.44 3.86
C VAL A 73 9.74 -18.17 2.61
N LEU A 74 11.01 -17.99 2.25
CA LEU A 74 11.57 -18.58 1.04
C LEU A 74 11.58 -20.12 1.11
N GLN A 75 11.77 -20.70 2.30
CA GLN A 75 11.65 -22.14 2.52
C GLN A 75 10.22 -22.67 2.35
N ALA A 76 9.19 -21.85 2.57
CA ALA A 76 7.79 -22.25 2.38
C ALA A 76 7.36 -22.19 0.91
N LEU A 77 8.10 -21.45 0.07
CA LEU A 77 7.72 -21.18 -1.32
C LEU A 77 7.58 -22.44 -2.20
N PRO A 78 8.44 -23.48 -2.11
CA PRO A 78 8.28 -24.70 -2.92
C PRO A 78 6.99 -25.48 -2.64
N ALA A 79 6.43 -25.37 -1.43
CA ALA A 79 5.15 -26.01 -1.12
C ALA A 79 3.99 -25.30 -1.83
N ALA A 80 4.11 -24.00 -2.07
CA ALA A 80 3.14 -23.20 -2.79
C ALA A 80 3.35 -23.27 -4.31
N LEU A 81 4.61 -23.33 -4.77
CA LEU A 81 5.01 -23.26 -6.16
C LEU A 81 5.86 -24.49 -6.54
N PRO A 82 5.25 -25.60 -7.00
CA PRO A 82 5.97 -26.86 -7.25
C PRO A 82 7.04 -26.77 -8.35
N GLY A 83 6.95 -25.75 -9.23
CA GLY A 83 7.99 -25.44 -10.21
C GLY A 83 9.31 -24.94 -9.62
N LEU A 84 9.33 -24.57 -8.32
CA LEU A 84 10.56 -24.26 -7.59
C LEU A 84 11.30 -25.55 -7.22
N GLY A 85 12.10 -26.03 -8.16
CA GLY A 85 13.14 -27.01 -7.88
C GLY A 85 14.30 -26.38 -7.10
N LEU A 86 14.08 -25.99 -5.83
CA LEU A 86 15.13 -25.58 -4.87
C LEU A 86 16.03 -26.79 -4.52
N ASN A 87 16.63 -27.42 -5.54
CA ASN A 87 17.46 -28.60 -5.40
C ASN A 87 18.79 -28.25 -4.70
N GLY A 88 19.24 -26.99 -4.82
CA GLY A 88 20.40 -26.48 -4.08
C GLY A 88 20.15 -26.38 -2.58
N ALA A 89 19.00 -25.86 -2.15
CA ALA A 89 18.69 -25.64 -0.73
C ALA A 89 18.32 -26.94 0.01
N ARG A 90 17.67 -27.91 -0.66
CA ARG A 90 17.36 -29.22 -0.07
C ARG A 90 18.61 -30.05 0.23
N SER A 91 19.63 -29.95 -0.64
CA SER A 91 20.92 -30.64 -0.48
C SER A 91 21.71 -30.14 0.74
N ALA A 92 21.74 -28.82 0.98
CA ALA A 92 22.51 -28.23 2.08
C ALA A 92 21.95 -28.53 3.48
N LEU A 93 20.64 -28.82 3.60
CA LEU A 93 19.98 -28.96 4.91
C LEU A 93 19.84 -30.39 5.43
N GLY A 94 20.07 -31.43 4.60
CA GLY A 94 20.26 -32.83 5.03
C GLY A 94 19.25 -33.40 6.05
N ARG A 95 18.06 -32.81 6.19
CA ARG A 95 17.09 -33.16 7.24
C ARG A 95 15.67 -33.18 6.67
N GLU A 96 15.10 -34.37 6.63
CA GLU A 96 13.67 -34.66 6.41
C GLU A 96 12.80 -34.26 7.63
N GLY A 97 13.20 -33.24 8.38
CA GLY A 97 12.42 -32.72 9.50
C GLY A 97 11.28 -31.88 8.95
N GLY A 98 10.08 -32.43 8.88
CA GLY A 98 8.87 -31.71 8.50
C GLY A 98 8.72 -30.44 9.33
N TYR A 99 9.03 -29.29 8.73
CA TYR A 99 8.63 -28.01 9.26
C TYR A 99 7.12 -27.94 9.11
N SER A 100 6.38 -27.97 10.21
CA SER A 100 4.96 -27.65 10.22
C SER A 100 4.82 -26.23 9.66
N VAL A 101 4.39 -26.15 8.41
CA VAL A 101 4.04 -24.90 7.73
C VAL A 101 2.72 -24.44 8.36
N PHE A 102 2.87 -23.59 9.38
CA PHE A 102 1.85 -22.65 9.88
C PHE A 102 0.45 -23.22 10.13
N ALA A 103 0.19 -23.65 11.37
CA ALA A 103 -1.11 -23.37 11.97
C ALA A 103 -1.21 -21.84 12.13
N PHE A 104 -2.24 -21.23 11.55
CA PHE A 104 -2.70 -19.92 11.95
C PHE A 104 -3.07 -20.04 13.44
N ALA A 105 -2.13 -19.78 14.33
CA ALA A 105 -2.43 -19.71 15.74
C ALA A 105 -3.28 -18.46 15.92
N GLU A 106 -4.60 -18.63 15.85
CA GLU A 106 -5.50 -17.75 16.58
C GLU A 106 -4.97 -17.63 18.01
N PRO A 107 -5.03 -16.43 18.62
CA PRO A 107 -4.59 -16.27 19.99
C PRO A 107 -5.42 -17.23 20.86
N GLU A 108 -4.80 -18.32 21.30
CA GLU A 108 -5.41 -19.26 22.23
C GLU A 108 -5.82 -18.47 23.47
N ALA A 109 -7.11 -18.53 23.81
CA ALA A 109 -7.62 -17.99 25.06
C ALA A 109 -6.91 -18.72 26.21
N ASP A 110 -6.18 -17.98 27.03
CA ASP A 110 -5.48 -18.48 28.21
C ASP A 110 -6.50 -19.06 29.22
N ASP A 111 -6.78 -20.36 29.13
CA ASP A 111 -7.49 -21.08 30.18
C ASP A 111 -6.46 -21.73 31.12
N ALA A 112 -6.20 -21.03 32.22
CA ALA A 112 -5.22 -21.41 33.23
C ALA A 112 -5.81 -22.47 34.17
N THR A 113 -5.58 -23.75 33.87
CA THR A 113 -5.67 -24.82 34.88
C THR A 113 -4.30 -25.41 35.17
N ALA A 114 -3.93 -25.36 36.45
CA ALA A 114 -2.64 -25.75 36.96
C ALA A 114 -2.59 -27.27 37.26
N SER A 115 -1.37 -27.82 37.15
CA SER A 115 -0.81 -28.94 37.93
C SER A 115 -0.38 -30.17 37.13
N GLU A 116 0.64 -30.04 36.28
CA GLU A 116 1.63 -31.11 36.08
C GLU A 116 3.03 -30.51 35.89
N LEU A 117 4.03 -31.01 36.62
CA LEU A 117 5.43 -30.61 36.49
C LEU A 117 5.94 -31.04 35.10
N PRO A 118 6.41 -30.11 34.25
CA PRO A 118 6.79 -30.45 32.88
C PRO A 118 8.02 -31.36 32.87
N ALA A 119 7.88 -32.50 32.20
CA ALA A 119 8.98 -33.41 31.90
C ALA A 119 10.17 -32.65 31.28
N PRO A 120 11.42 -33.08 31.53
CA PRO A 120 12.61 -32.42 31.03
C PRO A 120 12.56 -32.33 29.50
N LYS A 121 12.35 -31.11 28.99
CA LYS A 121 12.29 -30.83 27.54
C LYS A 121 13.60 -31.28 26.91
N LYS A 122 13.52 -32.24 25.97
CA LYS A 122 14.66 -32.69 25.14
C LYS A 122 15.42 -31.47 24.62
N PRO A 123 16.77 -31.51 24.59
CA PRO A 123 17.58 -30.38 24.11
C PRO A 123 17.13 -30.02 22.69
N LYS A 124 16.49 -28.86 22.55
CA LYS A 124 16.11 -28.32 21.24
C LYS A 124 17.40 -28.12 20.46
N GLY A 125 17.61 -28.91 19.42
CA GLY A 125 18.76 -28.74 18.53
C GLY A 125 18.85 -27.27 18.09
N ARG A 126 20.07 -26.71 18.09
CA ARG A 126 20.30 -25.33 17.63
C ARG A 126 19.72 -25.21 16.22
N LYS A 127 18.72 -24.34 16.04
CA LYS A 127 18.18 -24.03 14.71
C LYS A 127 19.29 -23.35 13.91
N HIS A 128 19.52 -23.80 12.69
CA HIS A 128 20.41 -23.16 11.72
C HIS A 128 20.10 -21.65 11.65
N ALA A 129 21.14 -20.82 11.66
CA ALA A 129 21.01 -19.39 11.46
C ALA A 129 21.45 -19.13 10.02
N PRO A 130 20.53 -18.73 9.12
CA PRO A 130 20.87 -18.56 7.72
C PRO A 130 21.87 -17.42 7.56
N GLU A 131 22.82 -17.61 6.64
CA GLU A 131 23.77 -16.56 6.28
C GLU A 131 23.15 -15.58 5.29
N ALA A 132 23.69 -14.35 5.24
CA ALA A 132 23.19 -13.32 4.33
C ALA A 132 23.27 -13.75 2.84
N ALA A 133 24.36 -14.43 2.45
CA ALA A 133 24.55 -14.93 1.09
C ALA A 133 23.56 -16.04 0.74
N GLU A 134 23.23 -16.92 1.69
CA GLU A 134 22.21 -17.97 1.53
C GLU A 134 20.84 -17.35 1.24
N VAL A 135 20.45 -16.30 1.99
CA VAL A 135 19.18 -15.59 1.76
C VAL A 135 19.15 -14.87 0.41
N GLU A 136 20.24 -14.24 -0.02
CA GLU A 136 20.30 -13.60 -1.35
C GLU A 136 20.14 -14.60 -2.48
N ALA A 137 20.84 -15.74 -2.42
CA ALA A 137 20.72 -16.79 -3.42
C ALA A 137 19.28 -17.31 -3.53
N MET A 138 18.59 -17.52 -2.40
CA MET A 138 17.18 -17.91 -2.41
C MET A 138 16.24 -16.83 -2.94
N LEU A 139 16.54 -15.54 -2.71
CA LEU A 139 15.77 -14.44 -3.29
C LEU A 139 15.93 -14.38 -4.81
N GLU A 140 17.14 -14.59 -5.32
CA GLU A 140 17.41 -14.65 -6.76
C GLU A 140 16.70 -15.83 -7.42
N GLU A 141 16.71 -17.00 -6.78
CA GLU A 141 15.98 -18.18 -7.27
C GLU A 141 14.46 -17.97 -7.24
N ALA A 142 13.92 -17.38 -6.16
CA ALA A 142 12.52 -17.00 -6.08
C ALA A 142 12.13 -15.99 -7.17
N ALA A 143 12.99 -14.98 -7.44
CA ALA A 143 12.77 -14.01 -8.51
C ALA A 143 12.78 -14.64 -9.89
N ALA A 144 13.67 -15.62 -10.14
CA ALA A 144 13.72 -16.34 -11.40
C ALA A 144 12.45 -17.15 -11.70
N VAL A 145 11.82 -17.70 -10.65
CA VAL A 145 10.57 -18.48 -10.78
C VAL A 145 9.35 -17.60 -10.87
N LEU A 146 9.24 -16.59 -9.98
CA LEU A 146 8.13 -15.66 -10.00
C LEU A 146 8.11 -14.90 -11.33
N ARG A 147 9.24 -14.32 -11.77
CA ARG A 147 9.42 -13.64 -13.07
C ARG A 147 8.17 -12.89 -13.55
N THR A 148 8.06 -11.64 -13.14
CA THR A 148 7.02 -10.71 -13.57
C THR A 148 7.50 -9.84 -14.73
N ASP A 149 6.56 -9.29 -15.50
CA ASP A 149 6.85 -8.42 -16.64
C ASP A 149 7.35 -7.05 -16.19
N CYS A 150 6.86 -6.59 -15.04
CA CYS A 150 7.15 -5.26 -14.50
C CYS A 150 7.68 -5.33 -13.06
N PRO A 151 8.94 -5.75 -12.85
CA PRO A 151 9.56 -5.70 -11.53
C PRO A 151 9.54 -4.29 -10.93
N TYR A 152 9.36 -4.18 -9.61
CA TYR A 152 9.25 -2.89 -8.92
C TYR A 152 10.41 -1.93 -9.24
N GLY A 153 11.64 -2.44 -9.23
CA GLY A 153 12.86 -1.66 -9.48
C GLY A 153 13.00 -1.14 -10.91
N THR A 154 12.13 -1.55 -11.84
CA THR A 154 12.13 -1.12 -13.24
C THR A 154 10.91 -0.27 -13.59
N LEU A 155 10.04 0.03 -12.63
CA LEU A 155 8.85 0.83 -12.90
C LEU A 155 9.25 2.25 -13.33
N PRO A 156 8.65 2.80 -14.40
CA PRO A 156 8.91 4.18 -14.79
C PRO A 156 8.41 5.13 -13.69
N GLU A 157 9.23 6.13 -13.38
CA GLU A 157 8.85 7.21 -12.46
C GLU A 157 8.00 8.24 -13.20
N VAL A 158 6.72 8.32 -12.84
CA VAL A 158 5.74 9.21 -13.48
C VAL A 158 5.15 10.12 -12.41
N PHE A 159 5.99 11.02 -11.91
CA PHE A 159 5.63 11.98 -10.88
C PHE A 159 4.93 13.19 -11.51
N ALA A 160 4.01 13.80 -10.77
CA ALA A 160 3.39 15.05 -11.21
C ALA A 160 4.33 16.26 -11.00
N PRO A 161 4.12 17.36 -11.75
CA PRO A 161 4.94 18.55 -11.63
C PRO A 161 4.95 19.12 -10.21
N PRO A 162 6.11 19.36 -9.59
CA PRO A 162 6.19 19.77 -8.19
C PRO A 162 5.45 21.10 -7.91
N GLU A 163 5.36 21.99 -8.90
CA GLU A 163 4.68 23.29 -8.82
C GLU A 163 3.18 23.13 -8.48
N GLY A 164 2.56 22.03 -8.93
CA GLY A 164 1.15 21.74 -8.66
C GLY A 164 0.86 21.46 -7.19
N LEU A 165 1.86 21.08 -6.39
CA LEU A 165 1.69 20.82 -4.96
C LEU A 165 1.30 22.09 -4.20
N ALA A 166 1.94 23.22 -4.49
CA ALA A 166 1.63 24.49 -3.85
C ALA A 166 0.21 24.95 -4.21
N ILE A 167 -0.18 24.79 -5.48
CA ILE A 167 -1.52 25.14 -5.97
C ILE A 167 -2.58 24.27 -5.28
N LEU A 168 -2.40 22.95 -5.29
CA LEU A 168 -3.32 22.01 -4.67
C LEU A 168 -3.40 22.22 -3.15
N SER A 169 -2.27 22.52 -2.50
CA SER A 169 -2.22 22.83 -1.07
C SER A 169 -3.01 24.07 -0.70
N ALA A 170 -3.13 25.05 -1.60
CA ALA A 170 -3.89 26.27 -1.35
C ALA A 170 -5.41 26.06 -1.55
N MET A 171 -5.84 24.99 -2.22
CA MET A 171 -7.26 24.70 -2.49
C MET A 171 -8.02 24.19 -1.27
N ILE A 172 -7.34 23.50 -0.36
CA ILE A 172 -7.94 22.74 0.73
C ILE A 172 -7.22 23.00 2.05
N ASP A 173 -7.98 23.10 3.13
CA ASP A 173 -7.44 23.12 4.49
C ASP A 173 -7.64 21.75 5.15
N ARG A 174 -6.56 21.15 5.67
CA ARG A 174 -6.59 19.83 6.30
C ARG A 174 -5.41 19.65 7.27
N PRO A 175 -5.46 18.65 8.17
CA PRO A 175 -4.40 18.45 9.15
C PRO A 175 -3.01 18.29 8.49
N PRO A 176 -1.95 18.95 9.01
CA PRO A 176 -0.62 18.95 8.38
C PRO A 176 -0.04 17.56 8.10
N LYS A 177 -0.21 16.59 9.02
CA LYS A 177 0.26 15.21 8.81
C LYS A 177 -0.49 14.50 7.68
N TYR A 178 -1.75 14.86 7.45
CA TYR A 178 -2.51 14.36 6.30
C TYR A 178 -1.99 15.00 5.01
N GLN A 179 -1.76 16.31 5.03
CA GLN A 179 -1.19 17.07 3.91
C GLN A 179 0.14 16.45 3.45
N GLU A 180 1.10 16.32 4.36
CA GLU A 180 2.43 15.77 4.08
C GLU A 180 2.36 14.37 3.46
N LYS A 181 1.51 13.51 4.02
CA LYS A 181 1.39 12.12 3.61
C LYS A 181 0.72 11.93 2.25
N TYR A 182 -0.35 12.67 1.98
CA TYR A 182 -1.26 12.34 0.87
C TYR A 182 -1.20 13.33 -0.30
N LEU A 183 -0.73 14.57 -0.11
CA LEU A 183 -0.78 15.60 -1.15
C LEU A 183 -0.06 15.18 -2.43
N GLY A 184 1.18 14.67 -2.31
CA GLY A 184 1.95 14.24 -3.48
C GLY A 184 1.30 13.08 -4.24
N GLN A 185 0.68 12.15 -3.51
CA GLN A 185 -0.04 11.03 -4.11
C GLN A 185 -1.29 11.48 -4.84
N GLU A 186 -2.09 12.35 -4.21
CA GLU A 186 -3.31 12.88 -4.80
C GLU A 186 -2.99 13.69 -6.04
N TRP A 187 -2.03 14.61 -5.96
CA TRP A 187 -1.62 15.40 -7.11
C TRP A 187 -1.19 14.51 -8.27
N SER A 188 -0.39 13.48 -7.98
CA SER A 188 0.05 12.53 -8.99
C SER A 188 -1.08 11.70 -9.61
N ILE A 189 -2.11 11.34 -8.84
CA ILE A 189 -3.32 10.68 -9.37
C ILE A 189 -4.12 11.66 -10.24
N LEU A 190 -4.29 12.90 -9.80
CA LEU A 190 -5.06 13.93 -10.51
C LEU A 190 -4.51 14.22 -11.91
N THR A 191 -3.18 14.32 -12.07
CA THR A 191 -2.59 14.54 -13.41
C THR A 191 -2.85 13.38 -14.36
N LYS A 192 -2.87 12.15 -13.85
CA LYS A 192 -3.17 10.95 -14.64
C LYS A 192 -4.64 10.90 -15.05
N VAL A 193 -5.55 11.25 -14.14
CA VAL A 193 -6.98 11.37 -14.43
C VAL A 193 -7.21 12.42 -15.52
N TRP A 194 -6.58 13.59 -15.41
CA TRP A 194 -6.64 14.65 -16.41
C TRP A 194 -6.12 14.20 -17.79
N ALA A 195 -4.99 13.49 -17.82
CA ALA A 195 -4.42 12.97 -19.06
C ALA A 195 -5.33 11.91 -19.72
N LEU A 196 -5.86 10.96 -18.94
CA LEU A 196 -6.78 9.92 -19.43
C LEU A 196 -8.13 10.49 -19.90
N ALA A 197 -8.58 11.60 -19.31
CA ALA A 197 -9.78 12.31 -19.73
C ALA A 197 -9.62 13.09 -21.04
N GLY A 198 -8.43 13.11 -21.64
CA GLY A 198 -8.16 13.84 -22.88
C GLY A 198 -7.83 15.32 -22.68
N SER A 199 -7.42 15.72 -21.47
CA SER A 199 -7.05 17.11 -21.15
C SER A 199 -8.17 18.14 -21.41
N PRO A 200 -9.41 17.89 -20.94
CA PRO A 200 -10.56 18.72 -21.28
C PRO A 200 -10.37 20.16 -20.81
N THR A 201 -10.89 21.12 -21.57
CA THR A 201 -10.88 22.53 -21.22
C THR A 201 -12.29 23.12 -21.16
N GLY A 202 -12.62 23.78 -20.04
CA GLY A 202 -13.90 24.45 -19.86
C GLY A 202 -15.09 23.49 -19.89
N ASP A 203 -15.97 23.66 -20.86
CA ASP A 203 -17.24 22.92 -20.94
C ASP A 203 -17.08 21.47 -21.45
N GLU A 204 -15.91 21.14 -22.02
CA GLU A 204 -15.58 19.80 -22.51
C GLU A 204 -15.52 18.73 -21.42
N GLY A 205 -15.51 19.12 -20.15
CA GLY A 205 -15.50 18.20 -19.02
C GLY A 205 -16.86 17.94 -18.37
N LYS A 206 -17.92 18.64 -18.79
CA LYS A 206 -19.23 18.61 -18.10
C LYS A 206 -19.91 17.24 -18.15
N ASP A 207 -19.68 16.48 -19.21
CA ASP A 207 -20.18 15.11 -19.43
C ASP A 207 -19.24 14.03 -18.86
N ILE A 208 -18.13 14.42 -18.20
CA ILE A 208 -17.17 13.50 -17.59
C ILE A 208 -17.49 13.29 -16.12
N ALA A 209 -17.50 12.03 -15.71
CA ALA A 209 -17.57 11.59 -14.32
C ALA A 209 -16.25 10.97 -13.87
N VAL A 210 -15.84 11.26 -12.65
CA VAL A 210 -14.77 10.57 -11.96
C VAL A 210 -15.39 9.62 -10.93
N VAL A 211 -15.28 8.32 -11.17
CA VAL A 211 -15.82 7.30 -10.28
C VAL A 211 -14.72 6.82 -9.34
N ASP A 212 -14.80 7.19 -8.06
CA ASP A 212 -13.82 6.83 -7.05
C ASP A 212 -14.35 5.66 -6.20
N ILE A 213 -13.70 4.51 -6.34
CA ILE A 213 -14.03 3.28 -5.62
C ILE A 213 -13.26 3.28 -4.29
N GLY A 214 -14.00 3.18 -3.19
CA GLY A 214 -13.48 3.39 -1.83
C GLY A 214 -13.17 4.87 -1.57
N ALA A 215 -14.06 5.76 -2.02
CA ALA A 215 -13.87 7.20 -1.99
C ALA A 215 -13.71 7.79 -0.58
N GLY A 216 -14.21 7.10 0.46
CA GLY A 216 -14.25 7.60 1.83
C GLY A 216 -14.92 8.96 1.89
N ASN A 217 -14.18 9.98 2.32
CA ASN A 217 -14.70 11.35 2.43
C ASN A 217 -15.01 12.03 1.08
N GLY A 218 -14.54 11.47 -0.05
CA GLY A 218 -14.77 12.01 -1.39
C GLY A 218 -13.82 13.14 -1.83
N SER A 219 -12.76 13.41 -1.06
CA SER A 219 -11.87 14.55 -1.37
C SER A 219 -11.11 14.37 -2.69
N LEU A 220 -10.59 13.17 -2.95
CA LEU A 220 -9.83 12.89 -4.18
C LEU A 220 -10.71 13.02 -5.42
N ALA A 221 -11.89 12.38 -5.40
CA ALA A 221 -12.88 12.48 -6.47
C ALA A 221 -13.37 13.91 -6.71
N LEU A 222 -13.61 14.69 -5.64
CA LEU A 222 -13.94 16.12 -5.77
C LEU A 222 -12.83 16.86 -6.50
N LEU A 223 -11.58 16.73 -6.05
CA LEU A 223 -10.45 17.44 -6.66
C LEU A 223 -10.28 17.06 -8.14
N ALA A 224 -10.52 15.80 -8.47
CA ALA A 224 -10.51 15.32 -9.85
C ALA A 224 -11.66 15.93 -10.67
N ALA A 225 -12.88 15.94 -10.13
CA ALA A 225 -14.04 16.56 -10.79
C ALA A 225 -13.84 18.07 -10.99
N LEU A 226 -13.26 18.77 -10.03
CA LEU A 226 -12.90 20.19 -10.15
C LEU A 226 -11.87 20.41 -11.26
N LEU A 227 -10.81 19.60 -11.30
CA LEU A 227 -9.76 19.68 -12.32
C LEU A 227 -10.32 19.45 -13.73
N LEU A 228 -11.26 18.52 -13.88
CA LEU A 228 -11.89 18.22 -15.16
C LEU A 228 -13.04 19.17 -15.52
N GLY A 229 -13.63 19.88 -14.55
CA GLY A 229 -14.91 20.57 -14.74
C GLY A 229 -16.13 19.62 -14.81
N GLY A 230 -15.99 18.40 -14.29
CA GLY A 230 -16.98 17.32 -14.36
C GLY A 230 -17.69 17.01 -13.04
N HIS A 231 -18.08 15.75 -12.88
CA HIS A 231 -18.79 15.22 -11.70
C HIS A 231 -17.94 14.18 -10.94
N ALA A 232 -18.15 14.08 -9.63
CA ALA A 232 -17.57 13.02 -8.81
C ALA A 232 -18.66 12.00 -8.47
N VAL A 233 -18.37 10.72 -8.68
CA VAL A 233 -19.23 9.59 -8.27
C VAL A 233 -18.47 8.79 -7.23
N LEU A 234 -18.97 8.81 -6.00
CA LEU A 234 -18.34 8.22 -4.84
C LEU A 234 -18.94 6.84 -4.59
N VAL A 235 -18.14 5.79 -4.66
CA VAL A 235 -18.58 4.41 -4.36
C VAL A 235 -17.90 3.95 -3.08
N ASP A 236 -18.69 3.66 -2.04
CA ASP A 236 -18.17 3.18 -0.76
C ASP A 236 -19.02 2.03 -0.21
N HIS A 237 -18.36 1.04 0.39
CA HIS A 237 -19.03 -0.04 1.10
C HIS A 237 -19.88 0.48 2.27
N THR A 238 -19.36 1.49 2.99
CA THR A 238 -20.05 2.07 4.13
C THR A 238 -20.07 3.58 4.00
N LEU A 239 -21.26 4.16 4.17
CA LEU A 239 -21.44 5.60 4.16
C LEU A 239 -20.68 6.24 5.33
N PRO A 240 -19.69 7.13 5.09
CA PRO A 240 -18.96 7.80 6.18
C PRO A 240 -19.91 8.65 7.05
N PRO A 241 -19.56 8.98 8.29
CA PRO A 241 -20.28 9.98 9.07
C PRO A 241 -20.40 11.31 8.32
N GLU A 242 -21.54 11.98 8.42
CA GLU A 242 -21.84 13.23 7.70
C GLU A 242 -20.76 14.33 7.90
N PRO A 243 -20.20 14.57 9.10
CA PRO A 243 -19.16 15.57 9.27
C PRO A 243 -17.89 15.27 8.46
N LEU A 244 -17.66 14.02 8.07
CA LEU A 244 -16.51 13.63 7.26
C LEU A 244 -16.77 13.71 5.76
N ARG A 245 -18.01 13.93 5.33
CA ARG A 245 -18.36 13.95 3.91
C ARG A 245 -18.04 15.32 3.30
N VAL A 246 -17.46 15.32 2.11
CA VAL A 246 -17.15 16.58 1.40
C VAL A 246 -18.41 17.31 0.94
N GLU A 247 -19.49 16.57 0.69
CA GLU A 247 -20.78 17.06 0.20
C GLU A 247 -21.37 18.17 1.09
N GLY A 248 -21.26 18.00 2.42
CA GLY A 248 -21.77 18.96 3.40
C GLY A 248 -20.97 20.27 3.46
N ARG A 249 -19.76 20.29 2.87
CA ARG A 249 -18.81 21.40 2.98
C ARG A 249 -18.76 22.29 1.75
N LEU A 250 -19.38 21.83 0.66
CA LEU A 250 -19.37 22.52 -0.62
C LEU A 250 -20.56 23.48 -0.76
N PRO A 251 -20.40 24.60 -1.49
CA PRO A 251 -21.52 25.39 -1.98
C PRO A 251 -22.49 24.55 -2.83
N ALA A 252 -23.75 24.98 -2.93
CA ALA A 252 -24.81 24.22 -3.61
C ALA A 252 -24.44 23.82 -5.05
N ASP A 253 -23.83 24.75 -5.81
CA ASP A 253 -23.45 24.55 -7.21
C ASP A 253 -22.41 23.44 -7.44
N TYR A 254 -21.56 23.20 -6.44
CA TYR A 254 -20.59 22.11 -6.43
C TYR A 254 -21.15 20.84 -5.80
N ARG A 255 -21.99 20.98 -4.77
CA ARG A 255 -22.62 19.84 -4.08
C ARG A 255 -23.42 18.96 -5.04
N GLN A 256 -24.16 19.55 -5.98
CA GLN A 256 -24.91 18.79 -6.99
C GLN A 256 -24.03 17.97 -7.95
N ARG A 257 -22.72 18.24 -8.00
CA ARG A 257 -21.75 17.51 -8.82
C ARG A 257 -21.18 16.28 -8.11
N ILE A 258 -21.50 16.10 -6.83
CA ILE A 258 -21.05 14.97 -6.03
C ILE A 258 -22.21 13.99 -5.88
N LEU A 259 -22.06 12.83 -6.49
CA LEU A 259 -23.02 11.74 -6.48
C LEU A 259 -22.44 10.62 -5.63
N ARG A 260 -23.26 9.95 -4.83
CA ARG A 260 -22.77 8.85 -3.97
C ARG A 260 -23.62 7.60 -4.13
N VAL A 261 -22.95 6.47 -4.24
CA VAL A 261 -23.51 5.12 -4.24
C VAL A 261 -22.90 4.36 -3.06
N THR A 262 -23.74 3.82 -2.19
CA THR A 262 -23.30 2.99 -1.06
C THR A 262 -23.59 1.54 -1.38
N GLY A 263 -22.57 0.69 -1.33
CA GLY A 263 -22.69 -0.74 -1.62
C GLY A 263 -21.34 -1.44 -1.66
N ASP A 264 -21.34 -2.75 -1.44
CA ASP A 264 -20.15 -3.57 -1.64
C ASP A 264 -19.80 -3.60 -3.14
N VAL A 265 -18.58 -3.21 -3.49
CA VAL A 265 -18.09 -3.23 -4.87
C VAL A 265 -18.05 -4.64 -5.47
N GLY A 266 -17.96 -5.68 -4.62
CA GLY A 266 -18.08 -7.07 -5.05
C GLY A 266 -19.44 -7.40 -5.65
N ASP A 267 -20.50 -6.85 -5.06
CA ASP A 267 -21.89 -7.11 -5.43
C ASP A 267 -22.48 -6.02 -6.35
N LEU A 268 -21.84 -4.84 -6.42
CA LEU A 268 -22.31 -3.72 -7.21
C LEU A 268 -22.32 -4.05 -8.70
N ASP A 269 -23.49 -3.87 -9.32
CA ASP A 269 -23.68 -3.90 -10.77
C ASP A 269 -23.65 -2.47 -11.32
N ALA A 270 -22.73 -2.20 -12.24
CA ALA A 270 -22.60 -0.88 -12.85
C ALA A 270 -23.85 -0.51 -13.67
N GLN A 271 -24.49 -1.47 -14.34
CA GLN A 271 -25.67 -1.21 -15.17
C GLN A 271 -26.90 -0.84 -14.33
N GLU A 272 -27.02 -1.39 -13.13
CA GLU A 272 -28.16 -1.12 -12.25
C GLU A 272 -27.92 0.12 -11.37
N ALA A 273 -26.68 0.32 -10.90
CA ALA A 273 -26.38 1.33 -9.89
C ALA A 273 -25.70 2.60 -10.44
N LEU A 274 -24.82 2.47 -11.44
CA LEU A 274 -24.00 3.58 -11.94
C LEU A 274 -24.57 4.17 -13.23
N GLU A 275 -24.87 3.36 -14.25
CA GLU A 275 -25.35 3.85 -15.55
C GLU A 275 -26.63 4.70 -15.45
N PRO A 276 -27.67 4.32 -14.67
CA PRO A 276 -28.87 5.15 -14.56
C PRO A 276 -28.58 6.49 -13.86
N LEU A 277 -27.65 6.48 -12.91
CA LEU A 277 -27.20 7.68 -12.21
C LEU A 277 -26.39 8.59 -13.14
N LEU A 278 -25.49 8.03 -13.95
CA LEU A 278 -24.71 8.76 -14.95
C LEU A 278 -25.62 9.37 -16.02
N ALA A 279 -26.52 8.57 -16.60
CA ALA A 279 -27.47 9.01 -17.62
C ALA A 279 -28.39 10.14 -17.11
N LYS A 280 -28.90 10.03 -15.87
CA LYS A 280 -29.71 11.08 -15.23
C LYS A 280 -28.99 12.43 -15.14
N HIS A 281 -27.66 12.42 -15.05
CA HIS A 281 -26.83 13.62 -14.95
C HIS A 281 -26.17 14.00 -16.29
N GLY A 282 -26.51 13.33 -17.40
CA GLY A 282 -25.93 13.60 -18.72
C GLY A 282 -24.44 13.25 -18.81
N LEU A 283 -23.98 12.28 -18.02
CA LEU A 283 -22.59 11.87 -17.93
C LEU A 283 -22.35 10.72 -18.90
N GLY A 284 -21.63 10.99 -19.98
CA GLY A 284 -21.36 10.04 -21.06
C GLY A 284 -19.97 9.44 -21.03
N ARG A 285 -19.07 9.96 -20.19
CA ARG A 285 -17.66 9.52 -20.12
C ARG A 285 -17.21 9.36 -18.67
N VAL A 286 -16.42 8.34 -18.40
CA VAL A 286 -16.00 7.97 -17.03
C VAL A 286 -14.50 7.73 -16.96
N VAL A 287 -13.85 8.27 -15.93
CA VAL A 287 -12.53 7.83 -15.47
C VAL A 287 -12.67 7.21 -14.08
N VAL A 288 -12.14 6.01 -13.89
CA VAL A 288 -12.21 5.30 -12.60
C VAL A 288 -10.96 5.57 -11.78
N ILE A 289 -11.12 5.81 -10.47
CA ILE A 289 -10.04 5.91 -9.50
C ILE A 289 -10.26 4.84 -8.43
N ALA A 290 -9.16 4.26 -7.95
CA ALA A 290 -9.15 3.50 -6.71
C ALA A 290 -7.82 3.74 -5.99
N LYS A 291 -7.86 4.25 -4.75
CA LYS A 291 -6.65 4.56 -3.98
C LYS A 291 -6.56 3.71 -2.72
N HIS A 292 -5.54 2.86 -2.68
CA HIS A 292 -5.11 2.10 -1.51
C HIS A 292 -6.21 1.20 -0.90
N LEU A 293 -7.04 0.61 -1.77
CA LEU A 293 -7.98 -0.41 -1.34
C LEU A 293 -7.21 -1.58 -0.70
N CYS A 294 -7.58 -1.90 0.54
CA CYS A 294 -6.94 -2.96 1.32
C CYS A 294 -7.57 -4.33 1.03
N GLY A 295 -6.89 -5.40 1.44
CA GLY A 295 -7.34 -6.78 1.17
C GLY A 295 -7.49 -7.03 -0.34
N VAL A 296 -8.66 -7.52 -0.74
CA VAL A 296 -9.05 -7.75 -2.14
C VAL A 296 -9.80 -6.57 -2.77
N GLY A 297 -9.85 -5.41 -2.12
CA GLY A 297 -10.62 -4.27 -2.64
C GLY A 297 -10.15 -3.81 -4.03
N THR A 298 -8.84 -3.83 -4.32
CA THR A 298 -8.32 -3.59 -5.68
C THR A 298 -8.83 -4.62 -6.68
N ASP A 299 -8.86 -5.89 -6.29
CA ASP A 299 -9.31 -6.98 -7.15
C ASP A 299 -10.81 -6.89 -7.43
N LEU A 300 -11.62 -6.53 -6.43
CA LEU A 300 -13.05 -6.28 -6.60
C LEU A 300 -13.33 -5.06 -7.49
N ALA A 301 -12.54 -3.98 -7.36
CA ALA A 301 -12.61 -2.84 -8.27
C ALA A 301 -12.32 -3.25 -9.73
N LEU A 302 -11.33 -4.12 -9.95
CA LEU A 302 -11.04 -4.67 -11.28
C LEU A 302 -12.16 -5.60 -11.77
N LYS A 303 -12.79 -6.39 -10.88
CA LYS A 303 -13.97 -7.22 -11.21
C LYS A 303 -15.14 -6.34 -11.66
N LEU A 304 -15.42 -5.24 -10.96
CA LEU A 304 -16.44 -4.26 -11.37
C LEU A 304 -16.10 -3.69 -12.74
N LEU A 305 -14.87 -3.21 -12.95
CA LEU A 305 -14.42 -2.62 -14.21
C LEU A 305 -14.54 -3.61 -15.39
N ARG A 306 -14.20 -4.88 -15.17
CA ARG A 306 -14.36 -5.95 -16.17
C ARG A 306 -15.82 -6.16 -16.55
N ARG A 307 -16.73 -6.25 -15.58
CA ARG A 307 -18.18 -6.38 -15.84
C ARG A 307 -18.68 -5.17 -16.62
N TRP A 308 -18.41 -3.98 -16.09
CA TRP A 308 -18.83 -2.71 -16.68
C TRP A 308 -18.43 -2.59 -18.16
N ARG A 309 -17.15 -2.88 -18.50
CA ARG A 309 -16.70 -2.83 -19.90
C ARG A 309 -17.27 -3.93 -20.80
N ARG A 310 -17.48 -5.14 -20.28
CA ARG A 310 -18.02 -6.26 -21.08
C ARG A 310 -19.48 -6.06 -21.40
N ASP A 311 -20.26 -5.62 -20.42
CA ASP A 311 -21.71 -5.53 -20.55
C ASP A 311 -22.12 -4.28 -21.34
N GLY A 312 -21.27 -3.25 -21.42
CA GLY A 312 -21.45 -2.11 -22.32
C GLY A 312 -21.36 -2.45 -23.81
N LEU A 313 -20.85 -3.63 -24.19
CA LEU A 313 -20.79 -4.08 -25.58
C LEU A 313 -22.12 -4.70 -26.06
N THR A 314 -23.04 -5.04 -25.17
CA THR A 314 -24.23 -5.86 -25.49
C THR A 314 -25.56 -5.11 -25.42
N SER A 315 -25.59 -3.88 -24.92
CA SER A 315 -26.83 -3.13 -24.71
C SER A 315 -26.85 -1.84 -25.54
N GLU A 316 -27.93 -1.63 -26.29
CA GLU A 316 -28.15 -0.47 -27.18
C GLU A 316 -28.53 0.82 -26.42
N ALA A 317 -28.67 0.76 -25.09
CA ALA A 317 -29.03 1.91 -24.26
C ALA A 317 -27.80 2.78 -23.94
N HIS A 318 -28.06 4.01 -23.49
CA HIS A 318 -27.04 5.02 -23.13
C HIS A 318 -25.99 4.50 -22.12
N HIS A 319 -24.90 3.92 -22.61
CA HIS A 319 -23.74 3.51 -21.79
C HIS A 319 -22.70 4.62 -21.74
N ALA A 320 -22.20 4.90 -20.53
CA ALA A 320 -21.07 5.78 -20.37
C ALA A 320 -19.77 5.10 -20.82
N GLU A 321 -18.98 5.80 -21.63
CA GLU A 321 -17.67 5.33 -22.08
C GLU A 321 -16.67 5.35 -20.92
N VAL A 322 -16.13 4.19 -20.54
CA VAL A 322 -15.03 4.11 -19.58
C VAL A 322 -13.70 4.43 -20.28
N LEU A 323 -13.23 5.67 -20.11
CA LEU A 323 -12.02 6.22 -20.73
C LEU A 323 -10.73 5.57 -20.20
N GLY A 324 -10.72 5.19 -18.93
CA GLY A 324 -9.55 4.64 -18.27
C GLY A 324 -9.70 4.46 -16.76
N ALA A 325 -8.63 3.98 -16.13
CA ALA A 325 -8.55 3.76 -14.69
C ALA A 325 -7.18 4.15 -14.12
N VAL A 326 -7.20 4.75 -12.93
CA VAL A 326 -6.01 5.08 -12.13
C VAL A 326 -6.12 4.36 -10.78
N ILE A 327 -5.38 3.27 -10.61
CA ILE A 327 -5.47 2.39 -9.44
C ILE A 327 -4.16 2.47 -8.66
N ALA A 328 -4.11 3.28 -7.61
CA ALA A 328 -2.98 3.32 -6.68
C ALA A 328 -3.09 2.18 -5.68
N THR A 329 -2.14 1.24 -5.70
CA THR A 329 -2.27 -0.03 -4.97
C THR A 329 -1.78 0.08 -3.53
N CYS A 330 -2.43 -0.65 -2.61
CA CYS A 330 -2.03 -0.65 -1.21
C CYS A 330 -0.94 -1.70 -0.95
N CYS A 331 0.26 -1.28 -0.56
CA CYS A 331 1.34 -2.19 -0.17
C CYS A 331 1.02 -3.15 1.00
N GLY A 332 -0.11 -2.96 1.69
CA GLY A 332 -0.53 -3.82 2.79
C GLY A 332 -1.16 -5.14 2.38
N HIS A 333 -1.68 -5.27 1.14
CA HIS A 333 -2.43 -6.42 0.58
C HIS A 333 -2.81 -7.50 1.59
N LYS A 334 -3.65 -7.14 2.57
CA LYS A 334 -4.05 -8.04 3.67
C LYS A 334 -5.04 -9.07 3.16
N ILE A 335 -4.58 -10.01 2.33
CA ILE A 335 -5.41 -11.06 1.75
C ILE A 335 -5.52 -12.17 2.81
N GLY A 336 -6.67 -12.21 3.49
CA GLY A 336 -7.04 -13.30 4.39
C GLY A 336 -7.46 -14.58 3.65
N ALA A 337 -7.94 -15.59 4.39
CA ALA A 337 -8.38 -16.85 3.81
C ALA A 337 -9.62 -16.70 2.90
N GLU A 338 -10.61 -15.92 3.33
CA GLU A 338 -11.80 -15.61 2.51
C GLU A 338 -11.45 -14.80 1.27
N ASP A 339 -10.59 -13.79 1.45
CA ASP A 339 -10.03 -12.98 0.38
C ASP A 339 -9.27 -13.82 -0.67
N ALA A 340 -8.53 -14.85 -0.25
CA ALA A 340 -7.81 -15.72 -1.16
C ALA A 340 -8.74 -16.45 -2.14
N ARG A 341 -9.94 -16.85 -1.69
CA ARG A 341 -10.98 -17.42 -2.56
C ARG A 341 -11.46 -16.40 -3.59
N ILE A 342 -11.73 -15.16 -3.16
CA ILE A 342 -12.18 -14.07 -4.03
C ILE A 342 -11.10 -13.73 -5.07
N TYR A 343 -9.85 -13.59 -4.63
CA TYR A 343 -8.70 -13.35 -5.49
C TYR A 343 -8.56 -14.44 -6.56
N ARG A 344 -8.64 -15.72 -6.14
CA ARG A 344 -8.61 -16.87 -7.05
C ARG A 344 -9.73 -16.83 -8.07
N GLU A 345 -10.96 -16.52 -7.66
CA GLU A 345 -12.11 -16.43 -8.57
C GLU A 345 -11.88 -15.36 -9.65
N ILE A 346 -11.48 -14.16 -9.22
CA ILE A 346 -11.30 -13.00 -10.11
C ILE A 346 -10.22 -13.26 -11.17
N HIS A 347 -9.11 -13.86 -10.74
CA HIS A 347 -7.92 -14.11 -11.54
C HIS A 347 -7.80 -15.57 -12.00
N SER A 348 -8.91 -16.31 -12.02
CA SER A 348 -8.93 -17.74 -12.37
C SER A 348 -8.51 -18.04 -13.80
N GLU A 349 -8.50 -17.03 -14.69
CA GLU A 349 -8.08 -17.14 -16.09
C GLU A 349 -6.68 -16.57 -16.34
N ASP A 350 -5.99 -16.11 -15.30
CA ASP A 350 -4.69 -15.46 -15.46
C ASP A 350 -3.58 -16.51 -15.79
N PRO A 351 -2.85 -16.32 -16.91
CA PRO A 351 -1.82 -17.26 -17.34
C PRO A 351 -0.61 -17.26 -16.40
N TYR A 352 -0.29 -16.11 -15.79
CA TYR A 352 0.83 -16.00 -14.87
C TYR A 352 0.59 -16.85 -13.61
N LEU A 353 -0.60 -16.75 -12.99
CA LEU A 353 -0.99 -17.59 -11.86
C LEU A 353 -0.99 -19.07 -12.24
N SER A 354 -1.59 -19.40 -13.38
CA SER A 354 -1.65 -20.79 -13.89
C SER A 354 -0.26 -21.41 -14.05
N ARG A 355 0.71 -20.63 -14.54
CA ARG A 355 2.12 -21.03 -14.68
C ARG A 355 2.78 -21.28 -13.33
N ILE A 356 2.68 -20.34 -12.38
CA ILE A 356 3.43 -20.45 -11.11
C ILE A 356 2.82 -21.49 -10.15
N THR A 357 1.51 -21.76 -10.24
CA THR A 357 0.82 -22.78 -9.42
C THR A 357 0.84 -24.18 -10.05
N GLY A 358 1.33 -24.33 -11.28
CA GLY A 358 1.49 -25.60 -11.98
C GLY A 358 0.21 -26.13 -12.65
N ARG A 359 -0.78 -25.29 -12.93
CA ARG A 359 -2.06 -25.69 -13.52
C ARG A 359 -1.91 -26.32 -14.91
N GLU A 360 -0.97 -25.84 -15.72
CA GLU A 360 -0.76 -26.32 -17.09
C GLU A 360 -0.33 -27.80 -17.18
N SER A 361 0.25 -28.34 -16.11
CA SER A 361 0.80 -29.70 -16.08
C SER A 361 -0.15 -30.74 -15.48
N GLU A 362 -1.24 -30.32 -14.82
CA GLU A 362 -2.18 -31.22 -14.16
C GLU A 362 -3.48 -31.32 -14.98
N SER A 363 -3.79 -32.52 -15.46
CA SER A 363 -5.00 -32.80 -16.23
C SER A 363 -6.27 -32.64 -15.38
N SER A 364 -6.80 -31.41 -15.25
CA SER A 364 -8.15 -30.94 -14.84
C SER A 364 -8.90 -31.57 -13.63
N ALA A 365 -8.44 -32.69 -13.06
CA ALA A 365 -9.21 -33.49 -12.11
C ALA A 365 -9.04 -33.04 -10.64
N ASN A 366 -8.04 -32.22 -10.32
CA ASN A 366 -7.68 -31.87 -8.93
C ASN A 366 -7.61 -30.35 -8.68
N GLY A 367 -8.66 -29.59 -9.02
CA GLY A 367 -8.74 -28.14 -8.74
C GLY A 367 -8.59 -27.76 -7.25
N THR A 368 -8.75 -28.71 -6.34
CA THR A 368 -8.55 -28.52 -4.89
C THR A 368 -7.08 -28.30 -4.51
N ALA A 369 -6.15 -29.00 -5.16
CA ALA A 369 -4.72 -28.90 -4.87
C ALA A 369 -4.16 -27.55 -5.34
N GLU A 370 -4.57 -27.09 -6.53
CA GLU A 370 -4.22 -25.77 -7.05
C GLU A 370 -4.72 -24.66 -6.12
N GLY A 371 -5.98 -24.75 -5.67
CA GLY A 371 -6.56 -23.79 -4.73
C GLY A 371 -5.73 -23.67 -3.45
N ALA A 372 -5.36 -24.79 -2.84
CA ALA A 372 -4.55 -24.82 -1.62
C ALA A 372 -3.13 -24.25 -1.83
N ARG A 373 -2.52 -24.52 -3.00
CA ARG A 373 -1.22 -23.96 -3.38
C ARG A 373 -1.27 -22.44 -3.50
N LEU A 374 -2.29 -21.91 -4.19
CA LEU A 374 -2.49 -20.47 -4.32
C LEU A 374 -2.79 -19.82 -2.97
N GLU A 375 -3.63 -20.41 -2.13
CA GLU A 375 -3.91 -19.90 -0.78
C GLU A 375 -2.63 -19.83 0.07
N THR A 376 -1.78 -20.85 -0.01
CA THR A 376 -0.47 -20.86 0.65
C THR A 376 0.44 -19.75 0.11
N PHE A 377 0.45 -19.55 -1.22
CA PHE A 377 1.22 -18.49 -1.87
C PHE A 377 0.75 -17.09 -1.43
N LEU A 378 -0.55 -16.84 -1.44
CA LEU A 378 -1.12 -15.56 -1.00
C LEU A 378 -0.82 -15.29 0.48
N GLY A 379 -0.87 -16.31 1.33
CA GLY A 379 -0.44 -16.21 2.73
C GLY A 379 1.05 -15.89 2.90
N ILE A 380 1.91 -16.30 1.96
CA ILE A 380 3.30 -15.86 1.90
C ILE A 380 3.38 -14.38 1.50
N CYS A 381 2.69 -13.98 0.42
CA CYS A 381 2.73 -12.60 -0.06
C CYS A 381 2.25 -11.60 0.99
N THR A 382 1.08 -11.83 1.61
CA THR A 382 0.50 -10.96 2.66
C THR A 382 1.48 -10.67 3.80
N ARG A 383 2.30 -11.66 4.20
CA ARG A 383 3.30 -11.48 5.26
C ARG A 383 4.47 -10.62 4.82
N CYS A 384 4.89 -10.74 3.57
CA CYS A 384 6.08 -10.06 3.05
C CYS A 384 5.81 -8.60 2.71
N VAL A 385 4.70 -8.33 2.00
CA VAL A 385 4.36 -6.97 1.54
C VAL A 385 4.19 -5.99 2.73
N ALA A 386 3.77 -6.49 3.88
CA ALA A 386 3.72 -5.72 5.12
C ALA A 386 5.08 -5.15 5.56
N TRP A 387 6.20 -5.80 5.23
CA TRP A 387 7.55 -5.32 5.56
C TRP A 387 7.87 -3.99 4.89
N ARG A 388 7.40 -3.77 3.65
CA ARG A 388 7.64 -2.52 2.91
C ARG A 388 6.97 -1.32 3.57
N THR A 389 5.70 -1.48 3.98
CA THR A 389 4.98 -0.47 4.76
C THR A 389 5.68 -0.16 6.08
N THR A 390 6.21 -1.20 6.71
CA THR A 390 6.84 -1.13 8.03
C THR A 390 8.22 -0.47 7.96
N ALA A 391 8.95 -0.62 6.85
CA ALA A 391 10.27 -0.04 6.62
C ALA A 391 10.26 1.50 6.65
N GLY A 392 9.16 2.12 6.22
CA GLY A 392 9.01 3.58 6.22
C GLY A 392 8.70 4.21 7.59
N ALA A 393 8.52 3.42 8.65
CA ALA A 393 8.27 3.94 9.99
C ALA A 393 9.56 3.99 10.81
N ASN A 394 9.87 5.18 11.36
CA ASN A 394 11.12 5.60 12.02
C ASN A 394 11.65 4.71 13.19
N ALA A 395 10.96 3.64 13.55
CA ALA A 395 11.31 2.76 14.67
C ALA A 395 11.53 1.29 14.30
N ASN A 396 11.38 0.91 13.02
CA ASN A 396 11.36 -0.50 12.63
C ASN A 396 12.70 -0.97 12.05
N ARG A 397 13.17 -2.13 12.54
CA ARG A 397 14.36 -2.82 12.04
C ARG A 397 14.03 -3.67 10.80
N ILE A 398 13.55 -3.04 9.73
CA ILE A 398 13.38 -3.74 8.45
C ILE A 398 14.68 -3.65 7.66
N THR A 399 15.18 -4.80 7.21
CA THR A 399 16.42 -4.89 6.43
C THR A 399 16.16 -4.71 4.93
N VAL A 400 17.21 -4.34 4.17
CA VAL A 400 17.18 -4.28 2.70
C VAL A 400 16.66 -5.58 2.08
N ARG A 401 17.00 -6.74 2.66
CA ARG A 401 16.52 -8.06 2.21
C ARG A 401 15.04 -8.27 2.41
N GLN A 402 14.49 -7.79 3.52
CA GLN A 402 13.05 -7.82 3.74
C GLN A 402 12.32 -6.88 2.77
N VAL A 403 12.89 -5.72 2.46
CA VAL A 403 12.33 -4.83 1.42
C VAL A 403 12.37 -5.51 0.05
N LYS A 404 13.51 -6.07 -0.36
CA LYS A 404 13.66 -6.83 -1.62
C LYS A 404 12.67 -8.00 -1.71
N ALA A 405 12.49 -8.74 -0.62
CA ALA A 405 11.47 -9.80 -0.56
C ALA A 405 10.06 -9.24 -0.69
N ALA A 406 9.73 -8.15 0.01
CA ALA A 406 8.43 -7.52 -0.05
C ALA A 406 8.08 -7.04 -1.47
N GLU A 407 9.03 -6.38 -2.14
CA GLU A 407 8.89 -5.92 -3.53
C GLU A 407 8.66 -7.10 -4.48
N LEU A 408 9.47 -8.16 -4.36
CA LEU A 408 9.32 -9.38 -5.18
C LEU A 408 7.93 -10.03 -5.03
N PHE A 409 7.43 -10.17 -3.80
CA PHE A 409 6.10 -10.75 -3.57
C PHE A 409 4.96 -9.79 -3.94
N GLU A 410 5.18 -8.48 -3.83
CA GLU A 410 4.23 -7.48 -4.32
C GLU A 410 4.14 -7.52 -5.85
N ASP A 411 5.26 -7.65 -6.56
CA ASP A 411 5.29 -7.82 -8.02
C ASP A 411 4.43 -9.01 -8.44
N ALA A 412 4.59 -10.14 -7.75
CA ALA A 412 3.81 -11.34 -8.05
C ALA A 412 2.30 -11.19 -7.78
N LEU A 413 1.90 -10.27 -6.89
CA LEU A 413 0.49 -9.92 -6.66
C LEU A 413 -0.03 -8.89 -7.68
N GLN A 414 0.84 -8.04 -8.23
CA GLN A 414 0.45 -7.03 -9.22
C GLN A 414 0.32 -7.61 -10.63
N GLU A 415 1.11 -8.64 -10.96
CA GLU A 415 1.12 -9.23 -12.30
C GLU A 415 -0.29 -9.68 -12.77
N PRO A 416 -1.10 -10.43 -11.99
CA PRO A 416 -2.45 -10.81 -12.42
C PRO A 416 -3.40 -9.61 -12.55
N ARG A 417 -3.22 -8.58 -11.70
CA ARG A 417 -4.00 -7.34 -11.76
C ARG A 417 -3.70 -6.55 -13.03
N LEU A 418 -2.42 -6.46 -13.40
CA LEU A 418 -1.98 -5.81 -14.62
C LEU A 418 -2.46 -6.58 -15.85
N ASN A 419 -2.39 -7.91 -15.85
CA ASN A 419 -2.90 -8.75 -16.95
C ASN A 419 -4.42 -8.60 -17.14
N LEU A 420 -5.18 -8.64 -16.04
CA LEU A 420 -6.61 -8.36 -16.06
C LEU A 420 -6.88 -6.97 -16.65
N LEU A 421 -6.13 -5.95 -16.24
CA LEU A 421 -6.30 -4.59 -16.75
C LEU A 421 -5.89 -4.46 -18.23
N ARG A 422 -4.83 -5.15 -18.67
CA ARG A 422 -4.40 -5.25 -20.08
C ARG A 422 -5.45 -5.93 -20.96
N SER A 423 -6.18 -6.91 -20.43
CA SER A 423 -7.30 -7.54 -21.14
C SER A 423 -8.44 -6.55 -21.42
N LEU A 424 -8.60 -5.52 -20.58
CA LEU A 424 -9.61 -4.46 -20.73
C LEU A 424 -9.07 -3.26 -21.52
N PHE A 425 -7.80 -2.93 -21.34
CA PHE A 425 -7.11 -1.80 -21.95
C PHE A 425 -5.73 -2.27 -22.41
N PRO A 426 -5.53 -2.63 -23.68
CA PRO A 426 -4.27 -3.26 -24.14
C PRO A 426 -3.00 -2.46 -23.85
N ALA A 427 -3.10 -1.14 -23.70
CA ALA A 427 -1.98 -0.27 -23.38
C ALA A 427 -1.69 -0.16 -21.86
N ALA A 428 -2.45 -0.83 -21.00
CA ALA A 428 -2.32 -0.73 -19.55
C ALA A 428 -0.90 -1.05 -19.06
N THR A 429 -0.46 -0.27 -18.08
CA THR A 429 0.90 -0.30 -17.56
C THR A 429 0.92 -0.08 -16.05
N GLU A 430 2.08 -0.28 -15.44
CA GLU A 430 2.35 0.03 -14.05
C GLU A 430 3.46 1.08 -13.95
N VAL A 431 3.31 2.02 -13.01
CA VAL A 431 4.25 3.13 -12.80
C VAL A 431 4.53 3.35 -11.32
N ALA A 432 5.70 3.92 -11.02
CA ALA A 432 5.95 4.56 -9.74
C ALA A 432 5.41 5.99 -9.79
N PHE A 433 4.28 6.25 -9.12
CA PHE A 433 3.58 7.54 -9.24
C PHE A 433 4.03 8.60 -8.22
N VAL A 434 4.74 8.19 -7.17
CA VAL A 434 5.41 9.11 -6.22
C VAL A 434 6.76 8.51 -5.79
N SER A 435 7.65 9.33 -5.22
CA SER A 435 8.94 8.83 -4.74
C SER A 435 8.75 7.80 -3.62
N ALA A 436 9.51 6.70 -3.68
CA ALA A 436 9.58 5.71 -2.60
C ALA A 436 10.04 6.32 -1.26
N LYS A 437 10.78 7.45 -1.32
CA LYS A 437 11.18 8.23 -0.14
C LYS A 437 10.01 8.94 0.53
N GLN A 438 8.97 9.30 -0.24
CA GLN A 438 7.77 9.96 0.26
C GLN A 438 6.74 8.96 0.76
N SER A 439 6.56 7.84 0.05
CA SER A 439 5.59 6.82 0.43
C SER A 439 6.01 5.43 -0.06
N PRO A 440 5.90 4.38 0.77
CA PRO A 440 6.02 3.01 0.28
C PRO A 440 4.82 2.60 -0.59
N GLN A 441 3.70 3.31 -0.51
CA GLN A 441 2.51 3.13 -1.34
C GLN A 441 2.64 3.98 -2.59
N ASN A 442 3.56 3.59 -3.48
CA ASN A 442 3.93 4.39 -4.65
C ASN A 442 3.75 3.69 -5.99
N ARG A 443 3.07 2.54 -6.02
CA ARG A 443 2.73 1.82 -7.25
C ARG A 443 1.35 2.23 -7.74
N CYS A 444 1.20 2.37 -9.05
CA CYS A 444 -0.07 2.70 -9.67
C CYS A 444 -0.23 1.94 -10.99
N LEU A 445 -1.36 1.24 -11.12
CA LEU A 445 -1.80 0.66 -12.39
C LEU A 445 -2.57 1.73 -13.17
N LEU A 446 -2.18 1.92 -14.43
CA LEU A 446 -2.79 2.88 -15.35
C LEU A 446 -3.37 2.16 -16.55
N ALA A 447 -4.60 2.51 -16.90
CA ALA A 447 -5.30 1.99 -18.05
C ALA A 447 -6.05 3.10 -18.78
N GLY A 448 -6.13 2.99 -20.10
CA GLY A 448 -6.95 3.87 -20.93
C GLY A 448 -6.61 3.70 -22.40
N SER A 449 -7.02 4.69 -23.20
CA SER A 449 -6.56 4.79 -24.59
C SER A 449 -5.04 4.95 -24.65
N ARG A 450 -4.42 4.53 -25.77
CA ARG A 450 -2.97 4.67 -25.96
C ARG A 450 -2.54 6.14 -25.83
N GLN A 451 -3.29 7.05 -26.46
CA GLN A 451 -3.04 8.49 -26.37
C GLN A 451 -3.14 9.01 -24.94
N GLY A 452 -4.19 8.64 -24.18
CA GLY A 452 -4.35 9.08 -22.80
C GLY A 452 -3.20 8.61 -21.90
N LEU A 453 -2.73 7.38 -22.11
CA LEU A 453 -1.58 6.84 -21.40
C LEU A 453 -0.27 7.51 -21.81
N ASP A 454 -0.03 7.71 -23.10
CA ASP A 454 1.18 8.40 -23.57
C ASP A 454 1.24 9.83 -22.97
N THR A 455 0.12 10.56 -22.92
CA THR A 455 0.01 11.84 -22.22
C THR A 455 0.28 11.70 -20.73
N ALA A 456 -0.30 10.70 -20.06
CA ALA A 456 -0.11 10.48 -18.62
C ALA A 456 1.37 10.21 -18.27
N LEU A 457 2.05 9.41 -19.09
CA LEU A 457 3.48 9.12 -18.94
C LEU A 457 4.35 10.35 -19.24
N ALA A 458 3.94 11.20 -20.19
CA ALA A 458 4.63 12.43 -20.54
C ALA A 458 4.48 13.54 -19.48
N THR A 459 3.50 13.48 -18.56
CA THR A 459 3.30 14.52 -17.53
C THR A 459 4.55 14.82 -16.68
N ALA A 460 5.49 13.88 -16.56
CA ALA A 460 6.73 14.06 -15.80
C ALA A 460 7.85 14.76 -16.59
N SER A 461 7.80 14.74 -17.92
CA SER A 461 8.94 15.12 -18.77
C SER A 461 8.62 16.11 -19.90
N ASP A 462 7.35 16.22 -20.30
CA ASP A 462 6.91 17.10 -21.38
C ASP A 462 6.39 18.44 -20.85
N PHE A 463 7.16 19.51 -21.11
CA PHE A 463 6.87 20.85 -20.60
C PHE A 463 5.48 21.36 -21.03
N GLU A 464 5.05 21.10 -22.26
CA GLU A 464 3.74 21.56 -22.75
C GLU A 464 2.59 20.88 -21.99
N THR A 465 2.69 19.57 -21.76
CA THR A 465 1.72 18.82 -20.95
C THR A 465 1.70 19.32 -19.51
N GLN A 466 2.85 19.63 -18.93
CA GLN A 466 2.97 20.20 -17.58
C GLN A 466 2.29 21.57 -17.47
N GLU A 467 2.57 22.47 -18.41
CA GLU A 467 1.97 23.80 -18.44
C GLU A 467 0.44 23.72 -18.55
N LYS A 468 -0.08 22.84 -19.41
CA LYS A 468 -1.53 22.63 -19.59
C LYS A 468 -2.22 22.13 -18.32
N VAL A 469 -1.65 21.12 -17.64
CA VAL A 469 -2.26 20.59 -16.42
C VAL A 469 -2.17 21.59 -15.26
N LEU A 470 -1.07 22.33 -15.14
CA LEU A 470 -0.90 23.38 -14.12
C LEU A 470 -1.87 24.53 -14.34
N SER A 471 -2.02 25.01 -15.58
CA SER A 471 -2.98 26.05 -15.94
C SER A 471 -4.42 25.62 -15.65
N THR A 472 -4.75 24.35 -15.91
CA THR A 472 -6.07 23.79 -15.59
C THR A 472 -6.30 23.71 -14.08
N LEU A 473 -5.29 23.28 -13.31
CA LEU A 473 -5.35 23.27 -11.85
C LEU A 473 -5.50 24.68 -11.27
N MET A 474 -4.79 25.68 -11.79
CA MET A 474 -4.92 27.08 -11.34
C MET A 474 -6.34 27.60 -11.54
N ARG A 475 -6.94 27.35 -12.71
CA ARG A 475 -8.34 27.72 -12.98
C ARG A 475 -9.31 27.02 -12.02
N ALA A 476 -9.11 25.73 -11.76
CA ALA A 476 -9.92 24.97 -10.81
C ALA A 476 -9.79 25.51 -9.38
N ARG A 477 -8.56 25.86 -8.95
CA ARG A 477 -8.31 26.54 -7.67
C ARG A 477 -9.08 27.85 -7.59
N ASP A 478 -8.91 28.74 -8.57
CA ASP A 478 -9.51 30.07 -8.52
C ASP A 478 -11.04 29.99 -8.50
N ALA A 479 -11.63 29.07 -9.27
CA ALA A 479 -13.06 28.81 -9.26
C ALA A 479 -13.57 28.28 -7.91
N LEU A 480 -12.82 27.37 -7.27
CA LEU A 480 -13.16 26.84 -5.94
C LEU A 480 -13.05 27.92 -4.86
N LEU A 481 -11.93 28.64 -4.81
CA LEU A 481 -11.68 29.68 -3.81
C LEU A 481 -12.71 30.80 -3.89
N SER A 482 -13.06 31.21 -5.12
CA SER A 482 -14.11 32.19 -5.36
C SER A 482 -15.46 31.72 -4.81
N ALA A 483 -15.83 30.46 -5.05
CA ALA A 483 -17.12 29.92 -4.61
C ALA A 483 -17.20 29.64 -3.10
N CYS A 484 -16.09 29.26 -2.48
CA CYS A 484 -16.02 28.96 -1.06
C CYS A 484 -15.66 30.18 -0.19
N GLY A 485 -15.25 31.31 -0.79
CA GLY A 485 -14.71 32.47 -0.07
C GLY A 485 -13.34 32.21 0.56
N GLY A 486 -12.60 31.19 0.09
CA GLY A 486 -11.34 30.73 0.67
C GLY A 486 -11.08 29.24 0.39
N ALA A 487 -10.04 28.70 1.03
CA ALA A 487 -9.73 27.27 0.93
C ALA A 487 -10.89 26.42 1.48
N LEU A 488 -11.15 25.28 0.84
CA LEU A 488 -12.18 24.36 1.30
C LEU A 488 -11.72 23.67 2.58
N ASP A 489 -12.41 23.90 3.70
CA ASP A 489 -12.11 23.23 4.96
C ASP A 489 -12.48 21.73 4.89
N LEU A 490 -11.47 20.87 4.88
CA LEU A 490 -11.56 19.41 4.90
C LEU A 490 -11.08 18.79 6.23
N ARG A 491 -10.89 19.60 7.29
CA ARG A 491 -10.51 19.11 8.63
C ARG A 491 -11.63 18.29 9.26
N PRO A 492 -11.36 17.11 9.87
CA PRO A 492 -12.41 16.23 10.35
C PRO A 492 -13.01 16.71 11.70
N HIS A 493 -13.83 17.76 11.65
CA HIS A 493 -14.50 18.38 12.80
C HIS A 493 -15.11 17.35 13.76
N GLY A 494 -14.76 17.45 15.05
CA GLY A 494 -15.27 16.57 16.09
C GLY A 494 -14.61 15.19 16.17
N LEU A 495 -13.58 14.91 15.36
CA LEU A 495 -12.78 13.69 15.48
C LEU A 495 -11.36 13.98 15.92
N VAL A 496 -10.97 13.39 17.06
CA VAL A 496 -9.59 13.40 17.52
C VAL A 496 -8.82 12.27 16.86
N SER A 497 -7.64 12.58 16.31
CA SER A 497 -6.74 11.57 15.77
C SER A 497 -5.32 11.76 16.28
N THR A 498 -4.88 10.92 17.20
CA THR A 498 -3.48 10.87 17.65
C THR A 498 -2.52 10.53 16.51
N ARG A 499 -2.96 9.70 15.56
CA ARG A 499 -2.17 9.33 14.37
C ARG A 499 -1.86 10.53 13.49
N PHE A 500 -2.81 11.45 13.35
CA PHE A 500 -2.68 12.64 12.50
C PHE A 500 -2.43 13.92 13.27
N ASP A 501 -2.30 13.85 14.58
CA ASP A 501 -2.03 14.99 15.47
C ASP A 501 -3.07 16.10 15.29
N TYR A 502 -4.32 15.67 15.39
CA TYR A 502 -5.48 16.52 15.19
C TYR A 502 -6.41 16.36 16.39
N ASP A 503 -6.77 17.48 17.00
CA ASP A 503 -7.51 17.55 18.27
C ASP A 503 -9.02 17.70 18.08
N GLY A 504 -9.49 17.70 16.83
CA GLY A 504 -10.92 17.79 16.50
C GLY A 504 -11.43 19.22 16.33
N THR A 505 -10.56 20.25 16.40
CA THR A 505 -10.93 21.68 16.30
C THR A 505 -10.73 22.31 14.92
#